data_AF-A0A964QSX3-F1
#
_entry.id   AF-A0A964QSX3-F1
#
_cell.length_a   1.000
_cell.length_b   1.000
_cell.length_c   1.000
_cell.angle_alpha   90.00
_cell.angle_beta   90.00
_cell.angle_gamma   90.00
#
_symmetry.space_group_name_H-M   'P 1'
#
loop_
_entity.id
_entity.type
_entity.pdbx_description
1 polymer ?
#
loop_
_entity_poly.entity_id
_entity_poly.type
_entity_poly.pdbx_seq_one_letter_code
_entity_poly.pdbx_strand_id
1 'polypeptide(L)' 'MTLEDHLGDIIRKARQAANVSSDAAAKAAALSGSDYSALEDSGQSSPRPDLLALADLIGLEGRKLVGIAQGWLP' A
#
# COMPACT_ATOMS: atom_id res chain seq x y z
N MET A 1 -4.10 11.63 -19.93
CA MET A 1 -3.70 11.81 -18.52
C MET A 1 -4.27 10.61 -17.79
N THR A 2 -3.60 9.47 -17.95
CA THR A 2 -4.13 8.19 -17.48
C THR A 2 -3.73 8.08 -16.02
N LEU A 3 -4.73 8.23 -15.15
CA LEU A 3 -4.64 7.90 -13.73
C LEU A 3 -4.53 6.37 -13.64
N GLU A 4 -3.36 5.83 -14.00
CA GLU A 4 -2.97 4.52 -13.54
C GLU A 4 -2.73 4.69 -12.04
N ASP A 5 -3.80 4.51 -11.24
CA ASP A 5 -3.70 4.37 -9.79
C ASP A 5 -2.78 3.16 -9.55
N HIS A 6 -1.48 3.41 -9.51
CA HIS A 6 -0.49 2.39 -9.19
C HIS A 6 -0.66 2.00 -7.72
N LEU A 7 -0.18 0.81 -7.35
CA LEU A 7 -0.34 0.26 -6.01
C LEU A 7 -0.05 1.28 -4.89
N GLY A 8 1.00 2.09 -5.07
CA GLY A 8 1.41 3.12 -4.12
C GLY A 8 0.36 4.22 -3.92
N ASP A 9 -0.29 4.67 -5.00
CA ASP A 9 -1.33 5.70 -4.94
C ASP A 9 -2.60 5.18 -4.27
N ILE A 10 -2.99 3.93 -4.56
CA ILE A 10 -4.11 3.25 -3.89
C ILE A 10 -3.87 3.19 -2.38
N ILE A 11 -2.68 2.74 -1.96
CA ILE A 11 -2.30 2.65 -0.55
C ILE A 11 -2.32 4.04 0.09
N ARG A 12 -1.72 5.04 -0.56
CA ARG A 12 -1.64 6.40 -0.04
C ARG A 12 -3.01 7.03 0.15
N LYS A 13 -3.89 6.93 -0.86
CA LYS A 13 -5.27 7.44 -0.81
C LYS A 13 -6.09 6.75 0.26
N ALA A 14 -6.03 5.41 0.33
CA ALA A 14 -6.76 4.64 1.33
C ALA A 14 -6.30 4.98 2.75
N ARG A 15 -4.98 5.08 2.96
CA ARG A 15 -4.41 5.51 4.25
C ARG A 15 -4.92 6.90 4.65
N GLN A 16 -4.89 7.86 3.73
CA GLN A 16 -5.39 9.22 3.98
C GLN A 16 -6.88 9.23 4.30
N ALA A 17 -7.69 8.45 3.56
CA ALA A 17 -9.12 8.31 3.80
C ALA A 17 -9.43 7.65 5.16
N ALA A 18 -8.62 6.68 5.57
CA ALA A 18 -8.70 6.02 6.88
C ALA A 18 -8.10 6.86 8.03
N ASN A 19 -7.53 8.04 7.74
CA ASN A 19 -6.84 8.90 8.69
C ASN A 19 -5.71 8.19 9.47
N VAL A 20 -5.04 7.25 8.80
CA VAL A 20 -3.92 6.45 9.35
C VAL A 20 -2.60 7.17 9.10
N SER A 21 -1.72 7.21 10.11
CA SER A 21 -0.38 7.78 9.95
C SER A 21 0.52 6.88 9.12
N SER A 22 1.49 7.47 8.39
CA SER A 22 2.46 6.70 7.62
C SER A 22 3.28 5.74 8.49
N ASP A 23 3.57 6.12 9.74
CA ASP A 23 4.27 5.27 10.70
C ASP A 23 3.44 4.03 11.12
N ALA A 24 2.14 4.21 11.36
CA ALA A 24 1.24 3.10 11.68
C ALA A 24 1.08 2.15 10.48
N ALA A 25 0.98 2.69 9.28
CA ALA A 25 0.90 1.92 8.04
C ALA A 25 2.21 1.16 7.75
N ALA A 26 3.37 1.79 7.94
CA ALA A 26 4.67 1.13 7.82
C ALA A 26 4.80 -0.06 8.78
N LYS A 27 4.39 0.12 10.03
CA LYS A 27 4.36 -0.97 11.03
C LYS A 27 3.44 -2.12 10.61
N ALA A 28 2.24 -1.82 10.13
CA ALA A 28 1.31 -2.85 9.63
C ALA A 28 1.83 -3.57 8.39
N ALA A 29 2.53 -2.86 7.50
CA ALA A 29 3.18 -3.44 6.32
C ALA A 29 4.48 -4.20 6.65
N ALA A 30 4.91 -4.24 7.92
CA ALA A 30 6.19 -4.76 8.37
C ALA A 30 7.40 -4.12 7.64
N LEU A 31 7.29 -2.83 7.33
CA LEU A 31 8.29 -2.04 6.61
C LEU A 31 8.93 -0.97 7.51
N SER A 32 10.15 -0.56 7.14
CA SER A 32 10.71 0.69 7.65
C SER A 32 9.95 1.89 7.07
N GLY A 33 10.04 3.06 7.71
CA GLY A 33 9.42 4.28 7.19
C GLY A 33 9.90 4.66 5.78
N SER A 34 11.18 4.40 5.48
CA SER A 34 11.77 4.64 4.16
C SER A 34 11.22 3.68 3.11
N ASP A 35 11.14 2.39 3.43
CA ASP A 35 10.61 1.37 2.51
C ASP A 35 9.12 1.56 2.26
N TYR A 36 8.38 1.97 3.29
CA TYR A 36 6.96 2.31 3.15
C TYR A 36 6.77 3.57 2.30
N SER A 37 7.63 4.57 2.43
CA SER A 37 7.60 5.74 1.55
C SER A 37 7.88 5.35 0.09
N ALA A 38 8.82 4.43 -0.14
CA ALA A 38 9.08 3.90 -1.49
C ALA A 38 7.88 3.11 -2.03
N LEU A 39 7.17 2.37 -1.17
CA LEU A 39 5.93 1.67 -1.52
C LEU A 39 4.84 2.64 -1.97
N GLU A 40 4.60 3.73 -1.22
CA GLU A 40 3.60 4.75 -1.58
C GLU A 40 3.99 5.51 -2.86
N ASP A 41 5.28 5.72 -3.11
CA ASP A 41 5.76 6.49 -4.27
C ASP A 41 5.76 5.66 -5.57
N SER A 42 6.30 4.44 -5.51
CA SER A 42 6.56 3.59 -6.68
C SER A 42 5.65 2.38 -6.80
N GLY A 43 4.88 2.05 -5.76
CA GLY A 43 4.17 0.77 -5.67
C GLY A 43 5.08 -0.43 -5.44
N GLN A 44 6.37 -0.21 -5.15
CA GLN A 44 7.36 -1.26 -4.92
C GLN A 44 8.10 -1.00 -3.61
N SER A 45 8.42 -2.06 -2.88
CA SER A 45 9.30 -2.01 -1.72
C SER A 45 10.16 -3.26 -1.64
N SER A 46 11.31 -3.13 -0.98
CA SER A 46 12.18 -4.25 -0.61
C SER A 46 12.62 -4.01 0.83
N PRO A 47 12.15 -4.79 1.81
CA PRO A 47 11.51 -6.10 1.71
C PRO A 47 10.04 -6.10 1.21
N ARG A 48 9.51 -7.30 0.93
CA ARG A 48 8.13 -7.51 0.51
C ARG A 48 7.17 -7.09 1.64
N PRO A 49 6.21 -6.19 1.40
CA PRO A 49 5.31 -5.70 2.43
C PRO A 49 4.25 -6.74 2.80
N ASP A 50 3.79 -6.70 4.05
CA ASP A 50 2.55 -7.38 4.46
C ASP A 50 1.34 -6.57 4.00
N LEU A 51 0.98 -6.75 2.73
CA LEU A 51 -0.16 -6.08 2.12
C LEU A 51 -1.51 -6.51 2.73
N LEU A 52 -1.59 -7.68 3.36
CA LEU A 52 -2.83 -8.13 3.99
C LEU A 52 -3.09 -7.34 5.28
N ALA A 53 -2.07 -7.26 6.16
CA ALA A 53 -2.15 -6.48 7.38
C ALA A 53 -2.30 -4.97 7.09
N LEU A 54 -1.59 -4.47 6.09
CA LEU A 54 -1.75 -3.08 5.64
C LEU A 54 -3.16 -2.80 5.14
N ALA A 55 -3.72 -3.67 4.29
CA ALA A 55 -5.06 -3.49 3.73
C ALA A 55 -6.13 -3.48 4.82
N ASP A 56 -6.04 -4.37 5.79
CA ASP A 56 -6.97 -4.41 6.94
C ASP A 56 -6.97 -3.08 7.71
N LEU A 57 -5.78 -2.53 7.98
CA LEU A 57 -5.62 -1.26 8.69
C LEU A 57 -6.23 -0.07 7.94
N ILE A 58 -6.10 -0.03 6.61
CA ILE A 58 -6.54 1.11 5.78
C ILE A 58 -7.90 0.87 5.10
N GLY A 59 -8.61 -0.21 5.47
CA GLY A 59 -9.96 -0.51 4.99
C GLY A 59 -10.03 -0.98 3.52
N LEU A 60 -8.94 -1.55 2.99
CA LEU A 60 -8.90 -2.15 1.67
C LEU A 60 -9.11 -3.67 1.73
N GLU A 61 -9.45 -4.25 0.58
CA GLU A 61 -9.53 -5.71 0.45
C GLU A 61 -8.13 -6.26 0.12
N GLY A 62 -7.56 -7.01 1.07
CA GLY A 62 -6.17 -7.48 1.00
C GLY A 62 -5.89 -8.36 -0.22
N ARG A 63 -6.82 -9.21 -0.67
CA ARG A 63 -6.58 -10.09 -1.84
C ARG A 63 -6.50 -9.30 -3.14
N LYS A 64 -7.38 -8.30 -3.33
CA LYS A 64 -7.29 -7.35 -4.44
C LYS A 64 -5.98 -6.58 -4.41
N LEU A 65 -5.56 -6.10 -3.25
CA LEU A 65 -4.31 -5.35 -3.11
C LEU A 65 -3.09 -6.21 -3.48
N VAL A 66 -3.07 -7.48 -3.02
CA VAL A 66 -2.05 -8.46 -3.41
C VAL A 66 -2.11 -8.77 -4.91
N GLY A 67 -3.30 -8.88 -5.50
CA GLY A 67 -3.47 -9.07 -6.94
C GLY A 67 -2.83 -7.92 -7.73
N ILE A 68 -3.16 -6.68 -7.39
CA ILE A 68 -2.59 -5.47 -8.01
C ILE A 68 -1.06 -5.47 -7.87
N ALA A 69 -0.54 -5.80 -6.69
CA ALA A 69 0.90 -5.90 -6.46
C ALA A 69 1.59 -7.02 -7.27
N GLN A 70 0.85 -8.04 -7.71
CA GLN A 70 1.34 -9.13 -8.55
C GLN A 70 1.16 -8.85 -10.06
N GLY A 71 0.70 -7.65 -10.43
CA GLY A 71 0.47 -7.26 -11.82
C GLY A 71 -0.91 -7.65 -12.35
N TRP A 72 -1.86 -8.01 -11.48
CA TRP A 72 -3.25 -8.18 -11.87
C TRP A 72 -3.96 -6.81 -11.88
N LEU A 73 -4.23 -6.29 -13.08
CA LEU A 73 -5.16 -5.18 -13.25
C LEU A 73 -6.57 -5.75 -13.51
N PRO A 74 -7.60 -5.36 -12.72
CA PRO A 74 -8.99 -5.75 -12.97
C PRO A 74 -9.55 -5.20 -14.28
#